data_AF-A0A0Q9SEZ3-F1
#
_entry.id   AF-A0A0Q9SEZ3-F1
#
_cell.length_a   1.000
_cell.length_b   1.000
_cell.length_c   1.000
_cell.angle_alpha   90.00
_cell.angle_beta   90.00
_cell.angle_gamma   90.00
#
_symmetry.space_group_name_H-M   'P 1'
#
loop_
_entity.id
_entity.type
_entity.pdbx_description
1 polymer ?
#
loop_
_entity_poly.entity_id
_entity_poly.type
_entity_poly.pdbx_seq_one_letter_code
_entity_poly.pdbx_strand_id
1 'polypeptide(L)'
;MDADFAAYIERVRAHRSELRDSVAAVDEALASPIARGGAWRERVRAALAELSHDFRDHIDLTERPGGIYDGVRHGAPRLIAAVDRLTGEHERYAEAIGGYLAVLEHGGTIADLPAFREEVTTLMGQLVRHRQIGADLVYEAFEVDLGGSG
;
A
#
# COMPACT_ATOMS: atom_id res chain seq x y z
N MET A 1 6.09 9.64 -27.82
CA MET A 1 6.06 9.31 -26.39
C MET A 1 7.50 9.15 -25.96
N ASP A 2 7.95 9.97 -25.01
CA ASP A 2 9.36 10.05 -24.61
C ASP A 2 9.80 8.75 -23.90
N ALA A 3 11.02 8.26 -24.16
CA ALA A 3 11.50 6.98 -23.66
C ALA A 3 11.56 6.96 -22.12
N ASP A 4 11.85 8.11 -21.50
CA ASP A 4 11.87 8.29 -20.06
C ASP A 4 10.49 8.16 -19.42
N PHE A 5 9.44 8.60 -20.12
CA PHE A 5 8.06 8.46 -19.66
C PHE A 5 7.60 7.00 -19.70
N ALA A 6 7.92 6.26 -20.77
CA ALA A 6 7.61 4.84 -20.87
C ALA A 6 8.30 4.02 -19.76
N ALA A 7 9.59 4.28 -19.49
CA ALA A 7 10.34 3.64 -18.41
C ALA A 7 9.81 4.02 -17.01
N TYR A 8 9.28 5.23 -16.84
CA TYR A 8 8.61 5.65 -15.60
C TYR A 8 7.31 4.88 -15.38
N ILE A 9 6.44 4.77 -16.40
CA ILE A 9 5.18 4.03 -16.30
C ILE A 9 5.42 2.55 -16.01
N GLU A 10 6.45 1.93 -16.60
CA GLU A 10 6.78 0.53 -16.32
C GLU A 10 7.22 0.32 -14.87
N ARG A 11 8.04 1.23 -14.31
CA ARG A 11 8.40 1.22 -12.88
C ARG A 11 7.17 1.34 -11.99
N VAL A 12 6.22 2.20 -12.34
CA VAL A 12 4.96 2.35 -11.62
C VAL A 12 4.12 1.07 -11.67
N ARG A 13 4.06 0.39 -12.82
CA ARG A 13 3.33 -0.88 -12.98
C ARG A 13 3.97 -2.01 -12.16
N ALA A 14 5.29 -2.16 -12.25
CA ALA A 14 6.05 -3.17 -11.50
C ALA A 14 5.83 -2.98 -9.99
N HIS A 15 6.02 -1.76 -9.49
CA HIS A 15 5.87 -1.47 -8.08
C HIS A 15 4.44 -1.65 -7.56
N ARG A 16 3.43 -1.34 -8.37
CA ARG A 16 2.02 -1.64 -8.03
C ARG A 16 1.72 -3.14 -7.94
N SER A 17 2.45 -3.96 -8.69
CA SER A 17 2.39 -5.42 -8.58
C SER A 17 3.00 -5.87 -7.26
N GLU A 18 4.19 -5.38 -6.90
CA GLU A 18 4.88 -5.72 -5.65
C GLU A 18 3.99 -5.47 -4.43
N LEU A 19 3.41 -4.27 -4.28
CA LEU A 19 2.51 -3.99 -3.17
C LEU A 19 1.25 -4.87 -3.17
N ARG A 20 0.73 -5.25 -4.35
CA ARG A 20 -0.40 -6.20 -4.44
C ARG A 20 -0.02 -7.54 -3.84
N ASP A 21 1.14 -8.01 -4.22
CA ASP A 21 1.60 -9.37 -3.95
C ASP A 21 1.94 -9.49 -2.46
N SER A 22 2.51 -8.45 -1.84
CA SER A 22 2.75 -8.38 -0.39
C SER A 22 1.47 -8.27 0.44
N VAL A 23 0.43 -7.56 -0.02
CA VAL A 23 -0.90 -7.59 0.62
C VAL A 23 -1.49 -9.01 0.59
N ALA A 24 -1.41 -9.68 -0.56
CA ALA A 24 -1.91 -11.05 -0.70
C ALA A 24 -1.15 -12.05 0.18
N ALA A 25 0.17 -11.88 0.34
CA ALA A 25 0.99 -12.71 1.22
C ALA A 25 0.57 -12.57 2.70
N VAL A 26 0.20 -11.37 3.15
CA VAL A 26 -0.33 -11.15 4.50
C VAL A 26 -1.68 -11.86 4.67
N ASP A 27 -2.61 -11.71 3.71
CA ASP A 27 -3.91 -12.41 3.76
C ASP A 27 -3.74 -13.94 3.83
N GLU A 28 -2.81 -14.50 3.04
CA GLU A 28 -2.49 -15.94 3.09
C GLU A 28 -1.93 -16.36 4.46
N ALA A 29 -1.03 -15.57 5.03
CA ALA A 29 -0.49 -15.84 6.36
C ALA A 29 -1.57 -15.82 7.44
N LEU A 30 -2.48 -14.84 7.39
CA LEU A 30 -3.61 -14.69 8.32
C LEU A 30 -4.60 -15.86 8.21
N ALA A 31 -4.86 -16.38 7.00
CA ALA A 31 -5.76 -17.51 6.76
C ALA A 31 -5.26 -18.82 7.39
N SER A 32 -3.96 -18.94 7.67
CA SER A 32 -3.40 -20.16 8.27
C SER A 32 -3.89 -20.39 9.72
N PRO A 33 -4.01 -21.64 10.22
CA PRO A 33 -4.53 -21.89 11.57
C PRO A 33 -3.66 -21.31 12.70
N ILE A 34 -4.30 -20.67 13.71
CA ILE A 34 -3.64 -20.19 14.95
C ILE A 34 -3.11 -21.33 15.83
N ALA A 35 -3.63 -22.57 15.67
CA ALA A 35 -3.38 -23.72 16.56
C ALA A 35 -1.89 -24.11 16.77
N ARG A 36 -0.97 -23.59 15.94
CA ARG A 36 0.49 -23.68 16.14
C ARG A 36 1.08 -22.27 16.36
N GLY A 37 0.61 -21.55 17.38
CA GLY A 37 0.74 -20.10 17.54
C GLY A 37 2.12 -19.49 17.25
N GLY A 38 3.22 -20.19 17.53
CA GLY A 38 4.58 -19.76 17.15
C GLY A 38 4.78 -19.65 15.64
N ALA A 39 4.48 -20.70 14.89
CA ALA A 39 4.63 -20.71 13.44
C ALA A 39 3.64 -19.77 12.72
N TRP A 40 2.43 -19.60 13.27
CA TRP A 40 1.49 -18.60 12.75
C TRP A 40 2.04 -17.18 12.92
N ARG A 41 2.52 -16.85 14.13
CA ARG A 41 3.12 -15.55 14.45
C ARG A 41 4.31 -15.25 13.56
N GLU A 42 5.21 -16.22 13.36
CA GLU A 42 6.38 -16.06 12.50
C GLU A 42 6.02 -15.75 11.04
N ARG A 43 5.04 -16.47 10.48
CA ARG A 43 4.57 -16.22 9.10
C ARG A 43 3.94 -14.84 8.95
N VAL A 44 3.04 -14.46 9.87
CA VAL A 44 2.40 -13.14 9.83
C VAL A 44 3.42 -12.03 10.01
N ARG A 45 4.41 -12.21 10.90
CA ARG A 45 5.51 -11.25 11.07
C ARG A 45 6.35 -11.10 9.81
N ALA A 46 6.72 -12.20 9.17
CA ALA A 46 7.50 -12.16 7.93
C ALA A 46 6.74 -11.42 6.81
N ALA A 47 5.48 -11.78 6.59
CA ALA A 47 4.65 -11.12 5.58
C ALA A 47 4.40 -9.63 5.87
N LEU A 48 4.17 -9.24 7.13
CA LEU A 48 4.03 -7.83 7.51
C LEU A 48 5.34 -7.05 7.36
N ALA A 49 6.51 -7.69 7.55
CA ALA A 49 7.80 -7.04 7.37
C ALA A 49 8.07 -6.73 5.90
N GLU A 50 7.73 -7.68 5.01
CA GLU A 50 7.76 -7.48 3.55
C GLU A 50 6.77 -6.38 3.14
N LEU A 51 5.52 -6.43 3.61
CA LEU A 51 4.53 -5.37 3.34
C LEU A 51 5.02 -4.00 3.85
N SER A 52 5.65 -3.93 5.02
CA SER A 52 6.19 -2.67 5.56
C SER A 52 7.32 -2.09 4.71
N HIS A 53 8.15 -2.95 4.13
CA HIS A 53 9.17 -2.54 3.17
C HIS A 53 8.52 -1.98 1.90
N ASP A 54 7.67 -2.77 1.25
CA ASP A 54 7.08 -2.41 -0.03
C ASP A 54 6.13 -1.20 0.07
N PHE A 55 5.48 -1.03 1.22
CA PHE A 55 4.65 0.14 1.48
C PHE A 55 5.48 1.42 1.65
N ARG A 56 6.70 1.35 2.18
CA ARG A 56 7.59 2.52 2.21
C ARG A 56 8.07 2.89 0.80
N ASP A 57 8.41 1.90 -0.01
CA ASP A 57 8.75 2.11 -1.41
C ASP A 57 7.57 2.70 -2.20
N HIS A 58 6.34 2.32 -1.84
CA HIS A 58 5.11 2.89 -2.39
C HIS A 58 4.94 4.36 -2.08
N ILE A 59 5.17 4.73 -0.82
CA ILE A 59 5.13 6.12 -0.39
C ILE A 59 6.22 6.93 -1.09
N ASP A 60 7.46 6.42 -1.17
CA ASP A 60 8.53 7.13 -1.89
C ASP A 60 8.17 7.36 -3.36
N LEU A 61 7.73 6.32 -4.07
CA LEU A 61 7.38 6.43 -5.48
C LEU A 61 6.26 7.45 -5.74
N THR A 62 5.26 7.49 -4.86
CA THR A 62 4.08 8.34 -5.03
C THR A 62 4.33 9.77 -4.58
N GLU A 63 5.02 9.98 -3.47
CA GLU A 63 5.08 11.26 -2.75
C GLU A 63 6.42 11.98 -2.81
N ARG A 64 7.50 11.32 -3.24
CA ARG A 64 8.79 12.00 -3.36
C ARG A 64 8.67 13.22 -4.29
N PRO A 65 9.57 14.22 -4.15
CA PRO A 65 9.63 15.33 -5.09
C PRO A 65 9.76 14.84 -6.53
N GLY A 66 8.89 15.32 -7.42
CA GLY A 66 8.78 14.85 -8.81
C GLY A 66 8.17 13.45 -8.98
N GLY A 67 7.57 12.90 -7.91
CA GLY A 67 6.80 11.66 -7.93
C GLY A 67 5.42 11.82 -8.56
N ILE A 68 4.60 10.77 -8.46
CA ILE A 68 3.28 10.72 -9.09
C ILE A 68 2.40 11.87 -8.59
N TYR A 69 2.32 12.07 -7.29
CA TYR A 69 1.42 13.06 -6.69
C TYR A 69 1.84 14.49 -6.99
N ASP A 70 3.14 14.76 -7.09
CA ASP A 70 3.63 16.05 -7.61
C ASP A 70 3.14 16.29 -9.04
N GLY A 71 3.23 15.29 -9.93
CA GLY A 71 2.70 15.39 -11.28
C GLY A 71 1.20 15.71 -11.31
N VAL A 72 0.41 15.04 -10.45
CA VAL A 72 -1.03 15.32 -10.32
C VAL A 72 -1.30 16.73 -9.81
N ARG A 73 -0.55 17.21 -8.80
CA ARG A 73 -0.74 18.57 -8.25
C ARG A 73 -0.48 19.66 -9.30
N HIS A 74 0.46 19.45 -10.21
CA HIS A 74 0.78 20.40 -11.28
C HIS A 74 -0.16 20.30 -12.50
N GLY A 75 -0.52 19.07 -12.90
CA GLY A 75 -1.28 18.82 -14.13
C GLY A 75 -2.80 18.72 -13.95
N ALA A 76 -3.27 18.33 -12.77
CA ALA A 76 -4.68 18.03 -12.50
C ALA A 76 -5.17 18.59 -11.15
N PRO A 77 -5.26 19.92 -10.97
CA PRO A 77 -5.62 20.53 -9.68
C PRO A 77 -6.95 20.06 -9.07
N ARG A 78 -7.91 19.65 -9.90
CA ARG A 78 -9.20 19.07 -9.46
C ARG A 78 -9.05 17.80 -8.62
N LEU A 79 -7.89 17.12 -8.70
CA LEU A 79 -7.58 15.86 -8.03
C LEU A 79 -6.79 16.04 -6.73
N ILE A 80 -6.46 17.27 -6.33
CA ILE A 80 -5.67 17.55 -5.13
C ILE A 80 -6.31 16.95 -3.88
N ALA A 81 -7.63 17.06 -3.72
CA ALA A 81 -8.33 16.49 -2.56
C ALA A 81 -8.20 14.96 -2.48
N ALA A 82 -8.13 14.27 -3.63
CA ALA A 82 -7.90 12.83 -3.67
C ALA A 82 -6.46 12.49 -3.28
N VAL A 83 -5.49 13.27 -3.75
CA VAL A 83 -4.07 13.15 -3.35
C VAL A 83 -3.93 13.33 -1.83
N ASP A 84 -4.46 14.42 -1.27
CA ASP A 84 -4.35 14.70 0.17
C ASP A 84 -4.95 13.59 1.03
N ARG A 85 -6.08 13.01 0.59
CA ARG A 85 -6.69 11.86 1.26
C ARG A 85 -5.80 10.63 1.23
N LEU A 86 -5.20 10.31 0.08
CA LEU A 86 -4.33 9.14 -0.08
C LEU A 86 -3.03 9.29 0.74
N THR A 87 -2.45 10.49 0.79
CA THR A 87 -1.30 10.79 1.66
C THR A 87 -1.64 10.60 3.15
N GLY A 88 -2.80 11.11 3.60
CA GLY A 88 -3.24 10.86 4.98
C GLY A 88 -3.59 9.38 5.26
N GLU A 89 -3.85 8.58 4.23
CA GLU A 89 -3.98 7.12 4.35
C GLU A 89 -2.60 6.45 4.47
N HIS A 90 -1.60 6.91 3.71
CA HIS A 90 -0.22 6.41 3.82
C HIS A 90 0.33 6.51 5.24
N GLU A 91 0.22 7.67 5.87
CA GLU A 91 0.70 7.88 7.24
C GLU A 91 0.04 6.90 8.22
N ARG A 92 -1.30 6.80 8.17
CA ARG A 92 -2.07 5.92 9.06
C ARG A 92 -1.77 4.44 8.85
N TYR A 93 -1.65 3.99 7.61
CA TYR A 93 -1.35 2.59 7.32
C TYR A 93 0.11 2.25 7.67
N ALA A 94 1.07 3.15 7.44
CA ALA A 94 2.45 2.94 7.84
C ALA A 94 2.58 2.81 9.36
N GLU A 95 1.89 3.66 10.11
CA GLU A 95 1.82 3.58 11.58
C GLU A 95 1.19 2.26 12.04
N ALA A 96 0.06 1.86 11.46
CA ALA A 96 -0.62 0.62 11.80
C ALA A 96 0.24 -0.63 11.54
N ILE A 97 0.86 -0.71 10.34
CA ILE A 97 1.78 -1.81 9.98
C ILE A 97 2.93 -1.89 10.98
N GLY A 98 3.57 -0.75 11.28
CA GLY A 98 4.66 -0.67 12.25
C GLY A 98 4.22 -1.10 13.67
N GLY A 99 3.03 -0.68 14.10
CA GLY A 99 2.44 -1.09 15.38
C GLY A 99 2.22 -2.60 15.47
N TYR A 100 1.65 -3.22 14.43
CA TYR A 100 1.45 -4.67 14.39
C TYR A 100 2.78 -5.45 14.37
N LEU A 101 3.79 -4.96 13.65
CA LEU A 101 5.13 -5.54 13.67
C LEU A 101 5.76 -5.49 15.06
N ALA A 102 5.71 -4.34 15.73
CA ALA A 102 6.23 -4.18 17.08
C ALA A 102 5.56 -5.14 18.07
N VAL A 103 4.25 -5.34 17.96
CA VAL A 103 3.48 -6.32 18.76
C VAL A 103 3.96 -7.75 18.52
N LEU A 104 4.29 -8.10 17.27
CA LEU A 104 4.78 -9.44 16.92
C LEU A 104 6.22 -9.69 17.36
N GLU A 105 7.09 -8.67 17.32
CA GLU A 105 8.52 -8.74 17.63
C GLU A 105 8.84 -8.69 19.12
N HIS A 106 8.17 -7.82 19.87
CA HIS A 106 8.50 -7.59 21.29
C HIS A 106 7.80 -8.55 22.25
N GLY A 107 7.10 -9.56 21.73
CA GLY A 107 6.74 -10.75 22.50
C GLY A 107 5.79 -10.50 23.67
N GLY A 108 4.98 -9.44 23.62
CA GLY A 108 3.79 -9.36 24.46
C GLY A 108 2.88 -10.55 24.14
N THR A 109 2.16 -11.07 25.15
CA THR A 109 1.00 -11.91 24.86
C THR A 109 0.07 -11.04 24.03
N ILE A 110 -0.05 -11.32 22.73
CA ILE A 110 -1.18 -10.79 21.96
C ILE A 110 -2.37 -11.36 22.73
N ALA A 111 -3.03 -10.52 23.53
CA ALA A 111 -4.00 -10.96 24.51
C ALA A 111 -5.13 -11.75 23.82
N ASP A 112 -5.34 -11.48 22.54
CA ASP A 112 -6.30 -12.14 21.67
C ASP A 112 -5.76 -12.23 20.22
N LEU A 113 -5.19 -13.40 19.85
CA LEU A 113 -4.71 -13.66 18.47
C LEU A 113 -5.83 -13.58 17.42
N PRO A 114 -7.05 -14.09 17.68
CA PRO A 114 -8.22 -13.80 16.85
C PRO A 114 -8.51 -12.31 16.64
N ALA A 115 -8.49 -11.48 17.68
CA ALA A 115 -8.72 -10.04 17.52
C ALA A 115 -7.63 -9.37 16.68
N PHE A 116 -6.35 -9.69 16.93
CA PHE A 116 -5.25 -9.20 16.11
C PHE A 116 -5.41 -9.61 14.64
N ARG A 117 -5.82 -10.85 14.37
CA ARG A 117 -6.11 -11.30 13.01
C ARG A 117 -7.18 -10.43 12.36
N GLU A 118 -8.27 -10.14 13.06
CA GLU A 118 -9.36 -9.33 12.53
C GLU A 118 -8.91 -7.89 12.21
N GLU A 119 -8.10 -7.30 13.09
CA GLU A 119 -7.53 -5.96 12.91
C GLU A 119 -6.63 -5.90 11.66
N VAL A 120 -5.71 -6.86 11.48
CA VAL A 120 -4.83 -6.89 10.31
C VAL A 120 -5.62 -7.22 9.04
N THR A 121 -6.62 -8.11 9.11
CA THR A 121 -7.52 -8.41 7.97
C THR A 121 -8.27 -7.15 7.52
N THR A 122 -8.75 -6.35 8.47
CA THR A 122 -9.41 -5.07 8.18
C THR A 122 -8.46 -4.11 7.47
N LEU A 123 -7.20 -4.03 7.91
CA LEU A 123 -6.17 -3.23 7.26
C LEU A 123 -5.89 -3.70 5.82
N MET A 124 -5.83 -5.01 5.56
CA MET A 124 -5.62 -5.53 4.19
C MET A 124 -6.75 -5.08 3.26
N GLY A 125 -8.01 -5.16 3.72
CA GLY A 125 -9.16 -4.64 2.96
C GLY A 125 -9.14 -3.12 2.75
N GLN A 126 -8.52 -2.36 3.66
CA GLN A 126 -8.28 -0.92 3.47
C GLN A 126 -7.20 -0.65 2.41
N LEU A 127 -6.09 -1.39 2.44
CA LEU A 127 -5.00 -1.28 1.46
C LEU A 127 -5.47 -1.64 0.04
N VAL A 128 -6.31 -2.66 -0.11
CA VAL A 128 -6.91 -3.01 -1.41
C VAL A 128 -7.71 -1.83 -1.97
N ARG A 129 -8.58 -1.21 -1.16
CA ARG A 129 -9.39 -0.05 -1.56
C ARG A 129 -8.53 1.19 -1.86
N HIS A 130 -7.53 1.44 -1.03
CA HIS A 130 -6.57 2.51 -1.24
C HIS A 130 -5.88 2.39 -2.62
N ARG A 131 -5.41 1.18 -2.95
CA ARG A 131 -4.77 0.89 -4.24
C ARG A 131 -5.72 1.04 -5.43
N GLN A 132 -6.99 0.66 -5.29
CA GLN A 132 -8.01 0.89 -6.33
C GLN A 132 -8.15 2.38 -6.61
N ILE A 133 -8.32 3.19 -5.57
CA ILE A 133 -8.50 4.64 -5.76
C ILE A 133 -7.22 5.29 -6.28
N GLY A 134 -6.04 4.83 -5.85
CA GLY A 134 -4.76 5.29 -6.41
C GLY A 134 -4.58 4.92 -7.90
N ALA A 135 -5.15 3.80 -8.35
CA ALA A 135 -5.17 3.44 -9.76
C ALA A 135 -6.09 4.37 -10.55
N ASP A 136 -7.30 4.63 -10.06
CA ASP A 136 -8.27 5.54 -10.67
C ASP A 136 -7.70 6.97 -10.77
N LEU A 137 -7.03 7.45 -9.72
CA LEU A 137 -6.35 8.75 -9.70
C LEU A 137 -5.35 8.88 -10.85
N VAL A 138 -4.48 7.88 -11.03
CA VAL A 138 -3.45 7.91 -12.08
C VAL A 138 -4.07 7.83 -13.47
N TYR A 139 -5.12 7.02 -13.64
CA TYR A 139 -5.86 6.97 -14.89
C TYR A 139 -6.47 8.34 -15.23
N GLU A 140 -7.13 8.99 -14.27
CA GLU A 140 -7.77 10.29 -14.50
C GLU A 140 -6.75 11.42 -14.70
N ALA A 141 -5.59 11.36 -14.05
CA ALA A 141 -4.55 12.37 -14.17
C ALA A 141 -3.75 12.27 -15.47
N PHE A 142 -3.49 11.06 -15.98
CA PHE A 142 -2.51 10.87 -17.06
C PHE A 142 -3.06 10.18 -18.31
N GLU A 143 -4.18 9.45 -18.24
CA GLU A 143 -4.75 8.74 -19.40
C GLU A 143 -5.98 9.47 -19.97
N VAL A 144 -6.84 10.05 -19.12
CA VAL A 144 -8.02 10.81 -19.59
C VAL A 144 -7.66 12.18 -20.17
N ASP A 145 -6.66 12.87 -19.60
CA ASP A 145 -6.26 14.21 -20.07
C ASP A 145 -5.60 14.19 -21.47
N LEU A 146 -5.07 13.03 -21.89
CA LEU A 146 -4.55 12.81 -23.24
C LEU A 146 -5.65 12.62 -24.30
N GLY A 147 -6.91 12.41 -23.89
CA GLY A 147 -8.06 12.19 -24.80
C GLY A 147 -8.92 13.42 -25.04
N GLY A 148 -8.65 14.54 -24.35
CA GLY A 148 -9.53 15.72 -24.30
C GLY A 148 -9.20 16.87 -25.25
N SER A 149 -8.19 16.75 -26.12
CA SER A 149 -7.93 17.74 -27.16
C SER A 149 -8.83 17.50 -28.38
N GLY A 150 -10.07 17.96 -28.29
CA GLY A 150 -11.03 18.07 -29.40
C GLY A 150 -11.39 19.53 -29.66
#